data_AF-A0A0Q8MRV3-F1
#
_entry.id   AF-A0A0Q8MRV3-F1
#
_cell.length_a   1.000
_cell.length_b   1.000
_cell.length_c   1.000
_cell.angle_alpha   90.00
_cell.angle_beta   90.00
_cell.angle_gamma   90.00
#
_symmetry.space_group_name_H-M   'P 1'
#
loop_
_entity.id
_entity.type
_entity.pdbx_description
1 polymer ?
#
loop_
_entity_poly.entity_id
_entity_poly.type
_entity_poly.pdbx_seq_one_letter_code
_entity_poly.pdbx_strand_id
1 'polypeptide(L)'
;MSKFLIQKYVDRLEGATKPLLRSEANEIAREIVQHLEADAGDLIALMLCLQGDYRHAEVLATRLLPRDMAWSITPSPAVVGPKPARYEVRIGEAVASGAIPSLALVAGLLRRGRG
;
A
#
# COMPACT_ATOMS: atom_id res chain seq x y z
N MET A 1 6.24 8.62 13.22
CA MET A 1 7.03 8.76 11.98
C MET A 1 6.98 10.20 11.48
N SER A 2 8.08 10.78 10.95
CA SER A 2 8.05 12.17 10.46
C SER A 2 7.27 12.28 9.13
N LYS A 3 6.63 13.42 8.87
CA LYS A 3 5.93 13.69 7.60
C LYS A 3 6.84 13.51 6.37
N PHE A 4 8.12 13.83 6.53
CA PHE A 4 9.15 13.63 5.51
C PHE A 4 9.37 12.14 5.18
N LEU A 5 9.43 11.29 6.21
CA LEU A 5 9.67 9.86 6.01
C LEU A 5 8.46 9.17 5.35
N ILE A 6 7.23 9.57 5.70
CA ILE A 6 6.00 9.11 5.03
C ILE A 6 6.05 9.46 3.55
N GLN A 7 6.37 10.71 3.20
CA GLN A 7 6.44 11.15 1.80
C GLN A 7 7.49 10.36 1.02
N LYS A 8 8.69 10.14 1.60
CA LYS A 8 9.74 9.31 1.01
C LYS A 8 9.23 7.90 0.68
N TYR A 9 8.45 7.28 1.56
CA TYR A 9 7.88 5.96 1.31
C TYR A 9 6.79 5.98 0.24
N VAL A 10 5.90 6.95 0.28
CA VAL A 10 4.88 7.14 -0.76
C VAL A 10 5.54 7.28 -2.13
N ASP A 11 6.52 8.17 -2.28
CA ASP A 11 7.23 8.40 -3.55
C ASP A 11 7.94 7.12 -4.04
N ARG A 12 8.57 6.37 -3.11
CA ARG A 12 9.22 5.09 -3.44
C ARG A 12 8.22 4.05 -3.93
N LEU A 13 7.06 3.93 -3.29
CA LEU A 13 6.03 2.94 -3.63
C LEU A 13 5.32 3.28 -4.94
N GLU A 14 5.00 4.56 -5.17
CA GLU A 14 4.37 5.06 -6.40
C GLU A 14 5.32 4.97 -7.61
N GLY A 15 6.62 5.19 -7.39
CA GLY A 15 7.66 5.10 -8.42
C GLY A 15 8.15 3.68 -8.73
N ALA A 16 7.76 2.68 -7.93
CA ALA A 16 8.20 1.30 -8.13
C ALA A 16 7.54 0.66 -9.37
N THR A 17 8.37 0.12 -10.26
CA THR A 17 7.95 -0.60 -11.48
C THR A 17 7.93 -2.11 -11.32
N LYS A 18 8.40 -2.60 -10.17
CA LYS A 18 8.44 -4.01 -9.78
C LYS A 18 8.18 -4.13 -8.27
N PRO A 19 7.71 -5.29 -7.80
CA PRO A 19 7.64 -5.53 -6.36
C PRO A 19 8.99 -5.37 -5.67
N LEU A 20 8.96 -5.01 -4.39
CA LEU A 20 10.19 -4.85 -3.61
C LEU A 20 10.82 -6.21 -3.32
N LEU A 21 12.14 -6.20 -3.16
CA LEU A 21 12.85 -7.38 -2.68
C LEU A 21 12.47 -7.66 -1.23
N ARG A 22 12.56 -8.93 -0.81
CA ARG A 22 12.22 -9.35 0.56
C ARG A 22 12.97 -8.54 1.62
N SER A 23 14.25 -8.26 1.42
CA SER A 23 15.05 -7.43 2.34
C SER A 23 14.51 -6.02 2.47
N GLU A 24 14.22 -5.37 1.34
CA GLU A 24 13.64 -4.01 1.30
C GLU A 24 12.25 -3.98 1.94
N ALA A 25 11.40 -4.97 1.61
CA ALA A 25 10.06 -5.10 2.16
C ALA A 25 10.10 -5.24 3.70
N ASN A 26 11.03 -6.04 4.23
CA ASN A 26 11.16 -6.24 5.68
C ASN A 26 11.57 -4.95 6.41
N GLU A 27 12.50 -4.20 5.85
CA GLU A 27 12.99 -2.94 6.42
C GLU A 27 11.85 -1.91 6.45
N ILE A 28 11.23 -1.68 5.29
CA ILE A 28 10.16 -0.69 5.12
C ILE A 28 8.91 -1.06 5.93
N ALA A 29 8.52 -2.34 5.96
CA ALA A 29 7.32 -2.77 6.67
C ALA A 29 7.40 -2.49 8.17
N ARG A 30 8.59 -2.65 8.78
CA ARG A 30 8.80 -2.35 10.21
C ARG A 30 8.59 -0.87 10.53
N GLU A 31 8.97 0.02 9.62
CA GLU A 31 8.78 1.46 9.82
C GLU A 31 7.34 1.89 9.56
N ILE A 32 6.72 1.34 8.50
CA ILE A 32 5.32 1.63 8.15
C ILE A 32 4.37 1.11 9.22
N VAL A 33 4.55 -0.10 9.75
CA VAL A 33 3.62 -0.70 10.73
C VAL A 33 3.53 0.13 12.01
N GLN A 34 4.65 0.74 12.45
CA GLN A 34 4.67 1.66 13.58
C GLN A 34 3.85 2.92 13.34
N HIS A 35 3.79 3.38 12.09
CA HIS A 35 2.99 4.55 11.74
C HIS A 35 1.50 4.22 11.61
N LEU A 36 1.17 3.03 11.12
CA LEU A 36 -0.21 2.58 10.92
C LEU A 36 -0.85 2.02 12.20
N GLU A 37 -0.14 2.02 13.33
CA GLU A 37 -0.57 1.41 14.61
C GLU A 37 -1.01 -0.05 14.45
N ALA A 38 -0.36 -0.75 13.53
CA ALA A 38 -0.77 -2.04 13.03
C ALA A 38 -0.18 -3.20 13.86
N ASP A 39 -0.88 -4.33 13.91
CA ASP A 39 -0.48 -5.48 14.73
C ASP A 39 0.55 -6.41 14.05
N ALA A 40 0.96 -7.49 14.72
CA ALA A 40 1.92 -8.45 14.18
C ALA A 40 1.41 -9.19 12.93
N GLY A 41 0.09 -9.42 12.82
CA GLY A 41 -0.52 -10.00 11.63
C GLY A 41 -0.50 -9.03 10.46
N ASP A 42 -0.76 -7.75 10.74
CA ASP A 42 -0.69 -6.68 9.75
C ASP A 42 0.74 -6.45 9.24
N LEU A 43 1.76 -6.63 10.09
CA LEU A 43 3.18 -6.60 9.67
C LEU A 43 3.47 -7.67 8.60
N ILE A 44 3.00 -8.89 8.80
CA ILE A 44 3.21 -9.99 7.85
C ILE A 44 2.46 -9.70 6.55
N ALA A 45 1.21 -9.26 6.65
CA ALA A 45 0.43 -8.87 5.49
C ALA A 45 1.15 -7.76 4.70
N LEU A 46 1.62 -6.72 5.37
CA LEU A 46 2.36 -5.62 4.78
C LEU A 46 3.65 -6.07 4.07
N MET A 47 4.42 -6.98 4.67
CA MET A 47 5.60 -7.56 4.01
C MET A 47 5.26 -8.26 2.69
N LEU A 48 4.14 -8.98 2.64
CA LEU A 48 3.65 -9.65 1.43
C LEU A 48 3.11 -8.64 0.41
N CYS A 49 2.42 -7.59 0.86
CA CYS A 49 1.96 -6.49 0.01
C CYS A 49 3.15 -5.85 -0.73
N LEU A 50 4.21 -5.53 0.02
CA LEU A 50 5.42 -4.91 -0.51
C LEU A 50 6.16 -5.81 -1.52
N GLN A 51 5.97 -7.12 -1.43
CA GLN A 51 6.48 -8.11 -2.37
C GLN A 51 5.52 -8.40 -3.55
N GLY A 52 4.43 -7.63 -3.67
CA GLY A 52 3.54 -7.69 -4.83
C GLY A 52 2.26 -8.50 -4.60
N ASP A 53 2.03 -9.05 -3.40
CA ASP A 53 0.81 -9.80 -3.14
C ASP A 53 -0.38 -8.85 -2.88
N TYR A 54 -1.19 -8.68 -3.92
CA TYR A 54 -2.35 -7.81 -3.88
C TYR A 54 -3.44 -8.31 -2.91
N ARG A 55 -3.63 -9.63 -2.76
CA ARG A 55 -4.67 -10.18 -1.87
C ARG A 55 -4.42 -9.78 -0.42
N HIS A 56 -3.15 -9.82 -0.01
CA HIS A 56 -2.76 -9.37 1.33
C HIS A 56 -2.93 -7.85 1.48
N ALA A 57 -2.80 -7.07 0.40
CA ALA A 57 -3.03 -5.64 0.42
C ALA A 57 -4.52 -5.29 0.58
N GLU A 58 -5.41 -6.05 -0.05
CA GLU A 58 -6.87 -5.91 0.15
C GLU A 58 -7.28 -6.25 1.59
N VAL A 59 -6.74 -7.34 2.14
CA VAL A 59 -6.98 -7.73 3.53
C VAL A 59 -6.47 -6.65 4.48
N LEU A 60 -5.27 -6.12 4.25
CA LEU A 60 -4.70 -5.05 5.06
C LEU A 60 -5.55 -3.79 5.00
N ALA A 61 -5.98 -3.35 3.81
CA ALA A 61 -6.87 -2.19 3.67
C ALA A 61 -8.19 -2.39 4.40
N THR A 62 -8.80 -3.58 4.29
CA THR A 62 -10.05 -3.91 4.98
C THR A 62 -9.91 -3.89 6.50
N ARG A 63 -8.74 -4.25 7.03
CA ARG A 63 -8.47 -4.26 8.48
C ARG A 63 -8.13 -2.87 9.04
N LEU A 64 -7.33 -2.10 8.31
CA LEU A 64 -6.80 -0.80 8.78
C LEU A 64 -7.76 0.36 8.56
N LEU A 65 -8.71 0.24 7.64
CA LEU A 65 -9.68 1.29 7.37
C LEU A 65 -10.92 1.17 8.29
N PRO A 66 -11.53 2.30 8.68
CA PRO A 66 -12.84 2.29 9.32
C PRO A 66 -13.88 1.54 8.47
N ARG A 67 -14.85 0.89 9.10
CA ARG A 67 -15.83 0.02 8.42
C ARG A 67 -16.67 0.74 7.35
N ASP A 68 -16.89 2.03 7.52
CA ASP A 68 -17.64 2.92 6.64
C ASP A 68 -16.77 3.62 5.59
N MET A 69 -15.45 3.45 5.67
CA MET A 69 -14.51 4.07 4.74
C MET A 69 -14.35 3.22 3.50
N ALA A 70 -14.92 3.69 2.39
CA ALA A 70 -14.72 3.09 1.09
C ALA A 70 -13.31 3.37 0.55
N TRP A 71 -12.74 2.36 -0.10
CA TRP A 71 -11.57 2.52 -0.96
C TRP A 71 -11.81 1.86 -2.31
N SER A 72 -11.06 2.27 -3.33
CA SER A 72 -11.15 1.72 -4.67
C SER A 72 -9.79 1.68 -5.34
N ILE A 73 -9.64 0.78 -6.33
CA ILE A 73 -8.48 0.72 -7.21
C ILE A 73 -8.96 0.66 -8.67
N THR A 74 -8.37 1.52 -9.51
CA THR A 74 -8.71 1.59 -10.94
C THR A 74 -7.44 1.52 -11.79
N PRO A 75 -7.34 0.60 -12.76
CA PRO A 75 -8.30 -0.48 -13.01
C PRO A 75 -8.26 -1.58 -11.93
N SER A 76 -9.29 -2.42 -11.86
CA SER A 76 -9.29 -3.55 -10.90
C SER A 76 -8.20 -4.58 -11.28
N PRO A 77 -7.26 -4.92 -10.38
CA PRO A 77 -6.21 -5.91 -10.64
C PRO A 77 -6.77 -7.30 -11.00
N ALA A 78 -7.93 -7.67 -10.44
CA ALA A 78 -8.61 -8.92 -10.76
C ALA A 78 -9.09 -9.00 -12.22
N VAL A 79 -9.32 -7.86 -12.87
CA VAL A 79 -9.85 -7.76 -14.24
C VAL A 79 -8.74 -7.62 -15.29
N VAL A 80 -7.65 -6.91 -14.96
CA VAL A 80 -6.60 -6.57 -15.93
C VAL A 80 -5.59 -7.70 -16.16
N GLY A 81 -5.46 -8.63 -15.22
CA GLY A 81 -4.44 -9.67 -15.28
C GLY A 81 -3.02 -9.08 -15.25
N PRO A 82 -1.99 -9.80 -15.73
CA PRO A 82 -0.59 -9.38 -15.61
C PRO A 82 -0.16 -8.27 -16.59
N LYS A 83 -1.10 -7.57 -17.22
CA LYS A 83 -0.76 -6.52 -18.20
C LYS A 83 -0.19 -5.28 -17.50
N PRO A 84 0.82 -4.60 -18.08
CA PRO A 84 1.28 -3.32 -17.59
C PRO A 84 0.12 -2.31 -17.57
N ALA A 85 -0.19 -1.79 -16.38
CA ALA A 85 -1.19 -0.76 -16.16
C ALA A 85 -0.71 0.17 -15.05
N ARG A 86 -1.20 1.40 -15.07
CA ARG A 86 -1.07 2.31 -13.93
C ARG A 86 -2.33 2.19 -13.08
N TYR A 87 -2.16 1.86 -11.81
CA TYR A 87 -3.22 1.72 -10.85
C TYR A 87 -3.36 3.01 -10.06
N GLU A 88 -4.58 3.53 -9.97
CA GLU A 88 -4.96 4.61 -9.07
C GLU A 88 -5.75 4.02 -7.90
N VAL A 89 -5.29 4.28 -6.68
CA VAL A 89 -5.97 3.92 -5.45
C VAL A 89 -6.54 5.17 -4.81
N ARG A 90 -7.81 5.12 -4.43
CA ARG A 90 -8.50 6.18 -3.70
C ARG A 90 -9.01 5.67 -2.36
N ILE A 91 -8.70 6.37 -1.28
CA ILE A 91 -9.13 6.07 0.10
C ILE A 91 -9.63 7.39 0.71
N GLY A 92 -10.95 7.61 0.74
CA GLY A 92 -11.50 8.94 1.01
C GLY A 92 -10.92 9.99 0.05
N GLU A 93 -10.33 11.06 0.59
CA GLU A 93 -9.65 12.12 -0.17
C GLU A 93 -8.21 11.76 -0.58
N ALA A 94 -7.63 10.69 -0.03
CA ALA A 94 -6.27 10.28 -0.34
C ALA A 94 -6.22 9.55 -1.68
N VAL A 95 -5.37 10.02 -2.60
CA VAL A 95 -5.13 9.40 -3.90
C VAL A 95 -3.65 9.02 -4.02
N ALA A 96 -3.39 7.78 -4.42
CA ALA A 96 -2.06 7.27 -4.74
C ALA A 96 -2.09 6.58 -6.11
N SER A 97 -0.97 6.60 -6.85
CA SER A 97 -0.89 5.93 -8.15
C SER A 97 0.44 5.24 -8.37
N GLY A 98 0.43 4.01 -8.89
CA GLY A 98 1.68 3.26 -9.15
C GLY A 98 1.52 2.14 -10.18
N ALA A 99 2.63 1.53 -10.58
CA ALA A 99 2.63 0.44 -11.55
C ALA A 99 2.31 -0.94 -10.92
N ILE A 100 2.50 -1.08 -9.61
CA ILE A 100 2.22 -2.30 -8.86
C ILE A 100 1.01 -2.06 -7.94
N PRO A 101 -0.09 -2.83 -8.08
CA PRO A 101 -1.35 -2.51 -7.41
C PRO A 101 -1.26 -2.60 -5.88
N SER A 102 -0.53 -3.59 -5.36
CA SER A 102 -0.32 -3.72 -3.91
C SER A 102 0.48 -2.55 -3.33
N LEU A 103 1.48 -2.03 -4.06
CA LEU A 103 2.29 -0.89 -3.61
C LEU A 103 1.49 0.41 -3.67
N ALA A 104 0.71 0.61 -4.73
CA ALA A 104 -0.20 1.76 -4.83
C ALA A 104 -1.22 1.76 -3.68
N LEU A 105 -1.71 0.59 -3.26
CA LEU A 105 -2.63 0.47 -2.13
C LEU A 105 -1.96 0.83 -0.79
N VAL A 106 -0.75 0.34 -0.54
CA VAL A 106 0.02 0.72 0.65
C VAL A 106 0.33 2.23 0.66
N ALA A 107 0.68 2.82 -0.49
CA ALA A 107 0.87 4.27 -0.61
C ALA A 107 -0.42 5.05 -0.29
N GLY A 108 -1.58 4.57 -0.73
CA GLY A 108 -2.88 5.12 -0.38
C GLY A 108 -3.13 5.10 1.13
N LEU A 109 -2.85 3.98 1.79
CA LEU A 109 -2.99 3.83 3.25
C LEU A 109 -2.08 4.80 4.01
N LEU A 110 -0.83 4.96 3.56
CA LEU A 110 0.12 5.93 4.12
C LEU A 110 -0.33 7.38 3.95
N ARG A 111 -0.85 7.74 2.76
CA ARG A 111 -1.40 9.08 2.51
C ARG A 111 -2.60 9.36 3.41
N ARG A 112 -3.47 8.37 3.63
CA ARG A 112 -4.60 8.48 4.56
C ARG A 112 -4.13 8.64 6.01
N GLY A 113 -3.12 7.89 6.45
CA GLY A 113 -2.57 8.01 7.82
C GLY A 113 -1.93 9.37 8.12
N ARG A 114 -1.68 10.20 7.10
CA ARG A 114 -1.19 11.59 7.24
C ARG A 114 -2.31 12.60 7.47
N GLY A 115 -3.56 12.26 7.15
CA GLY A 115 -4.76 13.12 7.18
C GLY A 115 -5.53 13.02 8.46
#